data_AF-A0A943PP93-F1
#
_entry.id   AF-A0A943PP93-F1
#
_cell.length_a   1.000
_cell.length_b   1.000
_cell.length_c   1.000
_cell.angle_alpha   90.00
_cell.angle_beta   90.00
_cell.angle_gamma   90.00
#
_symmetry.space_group_name_H-M   'P 1'
#
loop_
_entity.id
_entity.type
_entity.pdbx_description
1 polymer ?
#
loop_
_entity_poly.entity_id
_entity_poly.type
_entity_poly.pdbx_seq_one_letter_code
_entity_poly.pdbx_strand_id
1 'polypeptide(L)'
;MKNKKGFTLIELIGVIILLGIIALITYPIVGAVIEESQQKAYEKQISELERLSYTWITRNLNKLTKDESIEYKLNFSELNDSGLVSSSQIMSPITGENIPGCIIVTYEESTNKFIANYSESC
;
A
#
# COMPACT_ATOMS: atom_id res chain seq x y z
N MET A 1 -19.31 20.14 57.25
CA MET A 1 -20.45 19.69 56.41
C MET A 1 -19.96 19.53 54.98
N LYS A 2 -20.11 18.36 54.35
CA LYS A 2 -19.52 18.05 53.03
C LYS A 2 -20.65 18.00 52.00
N ASN A 3 -20.77 19.02 51.14
CA ASN A 3 -21.77 19.08 50.09
C ASN A 3 -21.49 18.03 49.01
N LYS A 4 -22.35 17.02 48.88
CA LYS A 4 -22.32 16.10 47.74
C LYS A 4 -23.13 16.71 46.59
N LYS A 5 -22.48 17.49 45.73
CA LYS A 5 -23.04 17.86 44.44
C LYS A 5 -22.82 16.68 43.48
N GLY A 6 -23.86 15.89 43.26
CA GLY A 6 -23.88 14.86 42.22
C GLY A 6 -24.39 15.45 40.90
N PHE A 7 -23.89 14.92 39.77
CA PHE A 7 -24.44 15.23 38.45
C PHE A 7 -25.89 14.72 38.35
N THR A 8 -26.72 15.48 37.66
CA THR A 8 -28.10 15.11 37.35
C THR A 8 -28.17 14.32 36.04
N LEU A 9 -29.19 13.48 35.89
CA LEU A 9 -29.41 12.69 34.67
C LEU A 9 -29.57 13.58 33.43
N ILE A 10 -30.20 14.76 33.56
CA ILE A 10 -30.39 15.69 32.45
C ILE A 10 -29.06 16.27 31.93
N GLU A 11 -28.11 16.55 32.82
CA GLU A 11 -26.77 17.00 32.44
C GLU A 11 -26.03 15.89 31.68
N LEU A 12 -26.15 14.64 32.11
CA LEU A 12 -25.53 13.49 31.43
C LEU A 12 -26.13 13.27 30.03
N ILE A 13 -27.45 13.39 29.90
CA ILE A 13 -28.15 13.25 28.61
C ILE A 13 -27.70 14.34 27.64
N GLY A 14 -27.54 15.58 28.10
CA GLY A 14 -27.03 16.69 27.29
C GLY A 14 -25.64 16.41 26.70
N VAL A 15 -24.74 15.82 27.49
CA VAL A 15 -23.39 15.44 27.04
C VAL A 15 -23.45 14.31 25.99
N ILE A 16 -24.28 13.29 26.21
CA ILE A 16 -24.41 12.17 25.25
C ILE A 16 -24.96 12.64 23.91
N ILE A 17 -25.96 13.53 23.90
CA ILE A 17 -26.51 14.11 22.68
C ILE A 17 -25.42 14.88 21.92
N LEU A 18 -24.65 15.72 22.63
CA LEU A 18 -23.55 16.47 22.03
C LEU A 18 -22.48 15.54 21.42
N LEU A 19 -22.05 14.51 22.17
CA LEU A 19 -21.09 13.52 21.68
C LEU A 19 -21.63 12.74 20.47
N GLY A 20 -22.93 12.44 20.45
CA GLY A 20 -23.60 11.78 19.32
C GLY A 20 -23.56 12.61 18.04
N ILE A 21 -23.82 13.92 18.13
CA ILE A 21 -23.74 14.84 16.99
C ILE A 21 -22.32 14.92 16.45
N ILE A 22 -21.32 15.05 17.34
CA ILE A 22 -19.90 15.09 16.94
C ILE A 22 -19.52 13.77 16.26
N ALA A 23 -19.86 12.63 16.86
CA ALA A 23 -19.54 11.31 16.32
C ALA A 23 -20.15 11.09 14.93
N LEU A 24 -21.37 11.57 14.70
CA LEU A 24 -22.06 11.43 13.40
C LEU A 24 -21.34 12.18 12.28
N ILE A 25 -20.75 13.36 12.57
CA ILE A 25 -19.94 14.12 11.60
C ILE A 25 -18.56 13.49 11.43
N THR A 26 -17.94 13.05 12.53
CA THR A 26 -16.56 12.54 12.52
C THR A 26 -16.44 11.17 11.83
N TYR A 27 -17.44 10.30 11.94
CA TYR A 27 -17.38 8.94 11.38
C TYR A 27 -17.03 8.87 9.88
N PRO A 28 -17.75 9.54 8.95
CA PRO A 28 -17.40 9.49 7.53
C PRO A 28 -16.04 10.14 7.21
N ILE A 29 -15.67 11.20 7.94
CA ILE A 29 -14.40 11.91 7.72
C ILE A 29 -13.21 11.00 8.04
N VAL A 30 -13.28 10.29 9.17
CA VAL A 30 -12.23 9.35 9.55
C VAL A 30 -12.12 8.20 8.55
N GLY A 31 -13.25 7.69 8.05
CA GLY A 31 -13.26 6.66 7.00
C GLY A 31 -12.52 7.11 5.73
N ALA A 32 -12.84 8.30 5.22
CA ALA A 32 -12.18 8.85 4.03
C ALA A 32 -10.67 9.05 4.22
N VAL A 33 -10.25 9.53 5.40
CA VAL A 33 -8.81 9.71 5.72
C VAL A 33 -8.07 8.37 5.78
N ILE A 34 -8.71 7.32 6.33
CA ILE A 34 -8.13 5.98 6.38
C ILE A 34 -7.97 5.41 4.97
N GLU A 35 -9.00 5.52 4.14
CA GLU A 35 -8.98 5.05 2.74
C GLU A 35 -7.86 5.74 1.95
N GLU A 36 -7.77 7.07 2.04
CA GLU A 36 -6.69 7.84 1.39
C GLU A 36 -5.30 7.42 1.90
N SER A 37 -5.17 7.17 3.21
CA SER A 37 -3.92 6.69 3.80
C SER A 37 -3.54 5.30 3.31
N GLN A 38 -4.51 4.38 3.17
CA GLN A 38 -4.27 3.04 2.65
C GLN A 38 -3.88 3.08 1.17
N GLN A 39 -4.55 3.92 0.36
CA GLN A 39 -4.23 4.11 -1.05
C GLN A 39 -2.81 4.65 -1.24
N LYS A 40 -2.43 5.69 -0.50
CA LYS A 40 -1.06 6.24 -0.55
C LYS A 40 -0.01 5.22 -0.10
N ALA A 41 -0.33 4.41 0.91
CA ALA A 41 0.58 3.36 1.36
C ALA A 41 0.76 2.28 0.28
N TYR A 42 -0.33 1.90 -0.40
CA TYR A 42 -0.30 0.95 -1.52
C TYR A 42 0.55 1.48 -2.68
N GLU A 43 0.32 2.71 -3.15
CA GLU A 43 1.12 3.33 -4.22
C GLU A 43 2.61 3.43 -3.86
N LYS A 44 2.91 3.78 -2.61
CA LYS A 44 4.28 3.82 -2.10
C LYS A 44 4.93 2.43 -2.07
N GLN A 45 4.14 1.40 -1.76
CA GLN A 45 4.62 0.02 -1.76
C GLN A 45 4.92 -0.46 -3.17
N ILE A 46 4.05 -0.18 -4.15
CA ILE A 46 4.28 -0.49 -5.57
C ILE A 46 5.55 0.18 -6.08
N SER A 47 5.72 1.48 -5.85
CA SER A 47 6.93 2.21 -6.27
C SER A 47 8.21 1.68 -5.61
N GLU A 48 8.11 1.19 -4.38
CA GLU A 48 9.24 0.51 -3.71
C GLU A 48 9.54 -0.86 -4.35
N LEU A 49 8.52 -1.64 -4.72
CA LEU A 49 8.70 -2.91 -5.44
C LEU A 49 9.35 -2.69 -6.81
N GLU A 50 8.93 -1.66 -7.55
CA GLU A 50 9.58 -1.24 -8.80
C GLU A 50 11.04 -0.86 -8.55
N ARG A 51 11.32 -0.06 -7.52
CA ARG A 51 12.70 0.31 -7.16
C ARG A 51 13.58 -0.92 -6.85
N LEU A 52 13.04 -1.88 -6.09
CA LEU A 52 13.75 -3.11 -5.74
C LEU A 52 13.91 -4.04 -6.94
N SER A 53 12.98 -4.02 -7.89
CA SER A 53 13.10 -4.78 -9.15
C SER A 53 14.32 -4.36 -9.96
N TYR A 54 14.70 -3.07 -9.97
CA TYR A 54 15.95 -2.64 -10.59
C TYR A 54 17.18 -3.29 -9.95
N THR A 55 17.15 -3.49 -8.62
CA THR A 55 18.21 -4.24 -7.94
C THR A 55 18.22 -5.70 -8.38
N TRP A 56 17.04 -6.32 -8.52
CA TRP A 56 16.93 -7.68 -9.04
C TRP A 56 17.47 -7.80 -10.48
N ILE A 57 17.09 -6.87 -11.36
CA ILE A 57 17.53 -6.78 -12.76
C ILE A 57 19.05 -6.75 -12.84
N THR A 58 19.71 -5.89 -12.05
CA THR A 58 21.18 -5.79 -12.05
C THR A 58 21.88 -7.09 -11.63
N ARG A 59 21.24 -7.90 -10.78
CA ARG A 59 21.75 -9.20 -10.32
C ARG A 59 21.45 -10.35 -11.29
N ASN A 60 20.47 -10.18 -12.17
CA ASN A 60 19.92 -11.24 -13.03
C ASN A 60 19.93 -10.85 -14.51
N LEU A 61 20.86 -9.99 -14.94
CA LEU A 61 20.97 -9.55 -16.34
C LEU A 61 21.07 -10.72 -17.33
N ASN A 62 21.62 -11.86 -16.90
CA ASN A 62 21.73 -13.08 -17.69
C ASN A 62 20.38 -13.78 -17.97
N LYS A 63 19.32 -13.43 -17.23
CA LYS A 63 17.95 -13.95 -17.46
C LYS A 63 17.13 -13.04 -18.37
N LEU A 64 17.64 -11.85 -18.68
CA LEU A 64 16.94 -10.83 -19.44
C LEU A 64 17.49 -10.75 -20.87
N THR A 65 16.63 -10.35 -21.80
CA THR A 65 16.99 -10.11 -23.20
C THR A 65 16.97 -8.62 -23.50
N LYS A 66 17.86 -8.17 -24.39
CA LYS A 66 17.88 -6.80 -24.92
C LYS A 66 17.05 -6.73 -26.19
N ASP A 67 15.78 -7.09 -26.06
CA ASP A 67 14.79 -7.07 -27.12
C ASP A 67 13.55 -6.34 -26.58
N GLU A 68 13.20 -5.21 -27.19
CA GLU A 68 12.03 -4.39 -26.83
C GLU A 68 10.71 -5.16 -26.92
N SER A 69 10.66 -6.25 -27.71
CA SER A 69 9.44 -7.05 -27.94
C SER A 69 9.24 -8.16 -26.90
N ILE A 70 10.21 -8.38 -26.01
CA ILE A 70 10.16 -9.48 -25.04
C ILE A 70 10.05 -8.91 -23.62
N GLU A 71 8.96 -9.30 -22.97
CA GLU A 71 8.69 -8.98 -21.57
C GLU A 71 9.12 -10.12 -20.65
N TYR A 72 9.83 -9.78 -19.57
CA TYR A 72 10.05 -10.70 -18.46
C TYR A 72 9.08 -10.36 -17.32
N LYS A 73 8.26 -11.33 -16.93
CA LYS A 73 7.33 -11.22 -15.81
C LYS A 73 8.04 -11.59 -14.51
N LEU A 74 8.46 -10.59 -13.74
CA LEU A 74 9.11 -10.76 -12.45
C LEU A 74 8.06 -10.86 -11.33
N ASN A 75 7.92 -12.05 -10.77
CA ASN A 75 6.97 -12.29 -9.68
C ASN A 75 7.51 -11.77 -8.34
N PHE A 76 6.62 -11.34 -7.45
CA PHE A 76 7.03 -10.91 -6.11
C PHE A 76 7.65 -12.03 -5.26
N SER A 77 7.31 -13.29 -5.53
CA SER A 77 8.01 -14.44 -4.94
C SER A 77 9.49 -14.45 -5.31
N GLU A 78 9.86 -14.14 -6.56
CA GLU A 78 11.26 -14.12 -6.98
C GLU A 78 12.02 -12.99 -6.28
N LEU A 79 11.38 -11.85 -6.02
CA LEU A 79 11.97 -10.78 -5.21
C LEU A 79 12.19 -11.26 -3.76
N ASN A 80 11.23 -11.97 -3.17
CA ASN A 80 11.34 -12.53 -1.82
C ASN A 80 12.45 -13.58 -1.73
N ASP A 81 12.50 -14.50 -2.70
CA ASP A 81 13.49 -15.58 -2.78
C ASP A 81 14.91 -15.02 -3.00
N SER A 82 15.02 -13.87 -3.66
CA SER A 82 16.29 -13.13 -3.82
C SER A 82 16.70 -12.31 -2.58
N GLY A 83 15.87 -12.31 -1.53
CA GLY A 83 16.09 -11.58 -0.28
C GLY A 83 15.96 -10.06 -0.42
N LEU A 84 15.28 -9.57 -1.46
CA LEU A 84 15.09 -8.12 -1.70
C LEU A 84 13.85 -7.57 -0.98
N VAL A 85 12.86 -8.41 -0.74
CA VAL A 85 11.62 -8.06 -0.03
C VAL A 85 11.30 -9.12 1.01
N SER A 86 10.53 -8.74 2.02
CA SER A 86 9.90 -9.65 2.98
C SER A 86 8.44 -9.89 2.60
N SER A 87 7.83 -11.00 3.04
CA SER A 87 6.42 -11.32 2.78
C SER A 87 5.45 -10.20 3.24
N SER A 88 5.78 -9.47 4.31
CA SER A 88 4.98 -8.33 4.77
C SER A 88 4.98 -7.15 3.79
N GLN A 89 6.02 -7.00 2.98
CA GLN A 89 6.14 -5.93 1.98
C GLN A 89 5.37 -6.25 0.69
N ILE A 90 4.89 -7.48 0.54
CA ILE A 90 4.08 -7.93 -0.60
C ILE A 90 2.59 -7.98 -0.22
N MET A 91 2.21 -7.52 0.98
CA MET A 91 0.83 -7.50 1.45
C MET A 91 0.21 -6.11 1.25
N SER A 92 -0.97 -6.06 0.64
CA SER A 92 -1.72 -4.83 0.38
C SER A 92 -2.30 -4.26 1.69
N PRO A 93 -2.10 -2.96 1.98
CA PRO A 93 -2.71 -2.29 3.13
C PRO A 93 -4.21 -2.04 2.97
N ILE A 94 -4.77 -2.25 1.77
CA ILE A 94 -6.19 -2.07 1.46
C ILE A 94 -6.95 -3.37 1.71
N THR A 95 -6.49 -4.48 1.12
CA THR A 95 -7.20 -5.78 1.18
C THR A 95 -6.70 -6.68 2.30
N GLY A 96 -5.47 -6.50 2.77
CA GLY A 96 -4.80 -7.44 3.69
C GLY A 96 -4.34 -8.74 3.01
N GLU A 97 -4.48 -8.85 1.69
CA GLU A 97 -4.01 -9.98 0.89
C GLU A 97 -2.70 -9.63 0.17
N ASN A 98 -2.08 -10.60 -0.50
CA ASN A 98 -0.93 -10.31 -1.35
C ASN A 98 -1.29 -9.33 -2.47
N ILE A 99 -0.37 -8.42 -2.78
CA ILE A 99 -0.49 -7.54 -3.94
C ILE A 99 -0.60 -8.42 -5.19
N PRO A 100 -1.66 -8.26 -6.00
CA PRO A 100 -1.82 -9.03 -7.23
C PRO A 100 -0.80 -8.62 -8.29
N GLY A 101 -0.68 -9.42 -9.35
CA GLY A 101 0.14 -9.05 -10.50
C GLY A 101 1.64 -9.25 -10.28
N CYS A 102 2.43 -8.53 -11.08
CA CYS A 102 3.88 -8.68 -11.14
C CYS A 102 4.57 -7.42 -11.70
N ILE A 103 5.90 -7.42 -11.71
CA ILE A 103 6.69 -6.39 -12.38
C ILE A 103 7.00 -6.87 -13.81
N ILE A 104 6.60 -6.09 -14.81
CA ILE A 104 6.97 -6.30 -16.20
C ILE A 104 8.31 -5.60 -16.46
N VAL A 105 9.30 -6.40 -16.84
CA VAL A 105 10.63 -5.92 -17.21
C VAL A 105 10.77 -5.98 -18.72
N THR A 106 11.00 -4.82 -19.33
CA THR A 106 11.21 -4.68 -20.79
C THR A 106 12.51 -3.92 -21.02
N TYR A 107 13.19 -4.21 -22.12
CA TYR A 107 14.33 -3.43 -22.55
C TYR A 107 13.87 -2.21 -23.35
N GLU A 108 14.46 -1.05 -23.15
CA GLU A 108 14.24 0.16 -23.95
C GLU A 108 15.54 0.50 -24.68
N GLU A 109 15.53 0.36 -26.01
CA GLU A 109 16.65 0.64 -26.91
C GLU A 109 16.97 2.14 -26.96
N SER A 110 15.94 3.00 -26.92
CA SER A 110 16.12 4.45 -26.99
C SER A 110 16.99 5.01 -25.86
N THR A 111 16.92 4.40 -24.67
CA THR A 111 17.73 4.80 -23.50
C THR A 111 18.80 3.76 -23.12
N ASN A 112 18.83 2.61 -23.81
CA ASN A 112 19.71 1.46 -23.54
C ASN A 112 19.62 1.01 -22.07
N LYS A 113 18.39 0.90 -21.55
CA LYS A 113 18.09 0.55 -20.15
C LYS A 113 16.95 -0.47 -20.08
N PHE A 114 16.92 -1.23 -19.00
CA PHE A 114 15.70 -1.97 -18.64
C PHE A 114 14.74 -1.02 -17.94
N ILE A 115 13.46 -1.18 -18.22
CA ILE A 115 12.35 -0.52 -17.54
C ILE A 115 11.58 -1.58 -16.78
N ALA A 116 11.19 -1.26 -15.55
CA ALA A 116 10.40 -2.11 -14.70
C ALA A 116 9.14 -1.36 -14.28
N ASN A 117 7.98 -1.88 -14.69
CA ASN A 117 6.68 -1.30 -14.37
C ASN A 117 5.78 -2.35 -13.74
N TYR A 118 5.05 -1.96 -12.70
CA TYR A 118 4.01 -2.80 -12.12
C TYR A 118 2.83 -2.98 -13.08
N SER A 119 2.32 -4.22 -13.14
CA SER A 119 1.05 -4.55 -13.80
C SER A 119 0.20 -5.39 -12.86
N GLU A 120 -1.06 -4.98 -12.66
CA GLU A 120 -2.06 -5.75 -11.90
C GLU A 120 -2.42 -7.06 -12.61
N SER A 121 -2.29 -7.10 -13.94
CA SER A 121 -2.51 -8.28 -14.77
C SER A 121 -1.18 -8.79 -15.32
N CYS A 122 -0.73 -9.88 -14.70
CA CYS A 122 0.30 -10.77 -15.21
C CYS A 122 -0.30 -12.17 -15.33
#